data_AF-A0A9D4ZB91-F1
#
_entry.id   AF-A0A9D4ZB91-F1
#
_cell.length_a   1.000
_cell.length_b   1.000
_cell.length_c   1.000
_cell.angle_alpha   90.00
_cell.angle_beta   90.00
_cell.angle_gamma   90.00
#
_symmetry.space_group_name_H-M   'P 1'
#
loop_
_entity.id
_entity.type
_entity.pdbx_description
1 polymer ?
#
loop_
_entity_poly.entity_id
_entity_poly.type
_entity_poly.pdbx_seq_one_letter_code
_entity_poly.pdbx_strand_id
1 'polypeptide(L)'
;MALLNTSTTFSAAPPYACDATTFAALCSLHKVAGSLTHGRKQLVVLSVTSLEHVRKPLLPRAGFLSKPTALVSERVICTDVQPGLKLELKYAKPPAKDFVEFMETMPKQEVVAFFRDIAAELEGFRQLQDFHMKVRDGDGDFRVEVFFNEERNGPDVAPYEDCIGCCPDTNLFVGQEPGMASKDCILEQFSLRPYAVCRLDAKGRTGFSIMPVRHVERMSELDDDELYGMWSVATRMLRQVGIPFISLILNHGRYRTLYHLNLKLWVGNKAHDKFLSTCNEETRELWNGLQKFAANRPKKQQLCFFYRRDGTCRHGDFCSYSHGEYRN
;
A
#
# COMPACT_ATOMS: atom_id res chain seq x y z
N MET A 1 52.02 -20.07 13.03
CA MET A 1 50.55 -19.94 13.21
C MET A 1 49.95 -19.68 11.84
N ALA A 2 49.24 -20.67 11.31
CA ALA A 2 48.68 -20.63 9.96
C ALA A 2 47.41 -19.78 9.92
N LEU A 3 47.32 -18.86 8.96
CA LEU A 3 46.11 -18.10 8.62
C LEU A 3 45.45 -18.79 7.42
N LEU A 4 44.27 -19.36 7.64
CA LEU A 4 43.42 -19.92 6.60
C LEU A 4 42.63 -18.78 5.94
N ASN A 5 42.93 -18.55 4.66
CA ASN A 5 42.19 -17.68 3.76
C ASN A 5 41.18 -18.55 2.99
N THR A 6 39.89 -18.43 3.28
CA THR A 6 38.83 -19.05 2.46
C THR A 6 38.17 -17.98 1.61
N SER A 7 38.56 -17.92 0.35
CA SER A 7 37.87 -17.17 -0.70
C SER A 7 36.75 -18.04 -1.27
N THR A 8 35.51 -17.61 -1.06
CA THR A 8 34.32 -18.26 -1.64
C THR A 8 33.87 -17.43 -2.83
N THR A 9 34.14 -17.91 -4.04
CA THR A 9 33.59 -17.40 -5.29
C THR A 9 32.16 -17.93 -5.47
N PHE A 10 31.17 -17.04 -5.51
CA PHE A 10 29.80 -17.40 -5.90
C PHE A 10 29.71 -17.41 -7.44
N SER A 11 29.40 -18.58 -7.99
CA SER A 11 29.06 -18.76 -9.40
C SER A 11 27.61 -18.35 -9.64
N ALA A 12 27.37 -17.50 -10.63
CA ALA A 12 26.04 -17.13 -11.09
C ALA A 12 25.33 -18.34 -11.71
N ALA A 13 24.07 -18.56 -11.35
CA ALA A 13 23.19 -19.55 -11.98
C ALA A 13 22.48 -18.93 -13.21
N PRO A 14 22.25 -19.71 -14.29
CA PRO A 14 21.58 -19.22 -15.50
C PRO A 14 20.04 -19.14 -15.32
N PRO A 15 19.33 -18.36 -16.17
CA PRO A 15 17.90 -18.14 -16.04
C PRO A 15 17.09 -19.37 -16.51
N TYR A 16 16.06 -19.71 -15.74
CA TYR A 16 15.11 -20.77 -16.06
C TYR A 16 14.21 -20.35 -17.24
N ALA A 17 14.13 -21.23 -18.24
CA ALA A 17 13.10 -21.22 -19.26
C ALA A 17 11.81 -21.83 -18.69
N CYS A 18 10.66 -21.18 -18.90
CA CYS A 18 9.35 -21.71 -18.57
C CYS A 18 8.88 -22.66 -19.68
N ASP A 19 8.72 -23.95 -19.34
CA ASP A 19 8.06 -24.93 -20.20
C ASP A 19 6.56 -24.95 -19.89
N ALA A 20 5.75 -24.85 -20.95
CA ALA A 20 4.31 -24.83 -20.90
C ALA A 20 3.74 -26.21 -21.25
N THR A 21 3.39 -27.01 -20.24
CA THR A 21 2.39 -28.08 -20.37
C THR A 21 2.06 -28.67 -19.00
N THR A 22 0.81 -28.59 -18.56
CA THR A 22 -0.06 -29.76 -18.22
C THR A 22 -1.35 -29.27 -17.57
N PHE A 23 -2.47 -29.70 -18.15
CA PHE A 23 -3.85 -29.42 -17.77
C PHE A 23 -4.47 -30.65 -17.08
N ALA A 24 -5.54 -30.42 -16.32
CA ALA A 24 -6.57 -31.36 -15.82
C ALA A 24 -6.27 -32.06 -14.47
N ALA A 25 -7.22 -32.29 -13.55
CA ALA A 25 -8.68 -32.18 -13.54
C ALA A 25 -9.20 -32.16 -12.08
N LEU A 26 -10.41 -31.63 -11.84
CA LEU A 26 -11.37 -32.15 -10.86
C LEU A 26 -12.75 -31.49 -11.07
N CYS A 27 -13.60 -32.11 -11.88
CA CYS A 27 -15.05 -31.92 -11.83
C CYS A 27 -15.72 -33.29 -11.84
N SER A 28 -16.37 -33.63 -10.74
CA SER A 28 -17.20 -34.83 -10.59
C SER A 28 -18.50 -34.66 -11.37
N LEU A 29 -18.74 -35.56 -12.32
CA LEU A 29 -19.99 -35.65 -13.10
C LEU A 29 -20.81 -36.86 -12.62
N HIS A 30 -22.01 -36.62 -12.11
CA HIS A 30 -23.03 -37.64 -11.95
C HIS A 30 -23.58 -38.03 -13.32
N LYS A 31 -23.41 -39.30 -13.72
CA LYS A 31 -24.05 -39.89 -14.90
C LYS A 31 -25.52 -40.21 -14.59
N VAL A 32 -26.44 -39.64 -15.37
CA VAL A 32 -27.79 -40.20 -15.55
C VAL A 32 -27.80 -40.94 -16.88
N ALA A 33 -28.13 -42.23 -16.83
CA ALA A 33 -28.21 -43.10 -18.00
C ALA A 33 -29.52 -42.84 -18.76
N GLY A 34 -29.41 -42.54 -20.05
CA GLY A 34 -30.52 -42.52 -21.00
C GLY A 34 -30.05 -43.06 -22.34
N SER A 35 -30.52 -44.25 -22.71
CA SER A 35 -30.38 -44.82 -24.05
C SER A 35 -31.36 -44.12 -24.98
N LEU A 36 -30.93 -43.69 -26.18
CA LEU A 36 -31.71 -43.74 -27.43
C LEU A 36 -30.91 -43.27 -28.65
N THR A 37 -31.37 -43.79 -29.78
CA THR A 37 -30.76 -43.95 -31.11
C THR A 37 -30.73 -42.70 -31.99
N HIS A 38 -29.67 -42.62 -32.81
CA HIS A 38 -29.56 -42.03 -34.16
C HIS A 38 -30.02 -40.57 -34.38
N GLY A 39 -29.01 -39.70 -34.59
CA GLY A 39 -28.97 -38.83 -35.76
C GLY A 39 -29.65 -37.46 -35.67
N ARG A 40 -29.14 -36.54 -34.85
CA ARG A 40 -29.23 -35.08 -35.06
C ARG A 40 -28.23 -34.35 -34.16
N LYS A 41 -27.44 -33.42 -34.73
CA LYS A 41 -26.52 -32.55 -33.98
C LYS A 41 -27.35 -31.61 -33.10
N GLN A 42 -27.36 -31.84 -31.79
CA GLN A 42 -27.97 -30.95 -30.81
C GLN A 42 -26.92 -29.91 -30.39
N LEU A 43 -27.23 -28.62 -30.59
CA LEU A 43 -26.49 -27.51 -30.02
C LEU A 43 -26.82 -27.47 -28.52
N VAL A 44 -25.87 -27.85 -27.66
CA VAL A 44 -26.01 -27.72 -26.21
C VAL A 44 -25.67 -26.28 -25.83
N VAL A 45 -26.70 -25.45 -25.60
CA VAL A 45 -26.52 -24.14 -24.99
C VAL A 45 -26.40 -24.34 -23.48
N LEU A 46 -25.17 -24.24 -22.98
CA LEU A 46 -24.91 -24.21 -21.54
C LEU A 46 -25.31 -22.83 -21.00
N SER A 47 -26.52 -22.73 -20.44
CA SER A 47 -26.89 -21.60 -19.60
C SER A 47 -26.18 -21.73 -18.26
N VAL A 48 -25.09 -20.99 -18.08
CA VAL A 48 -24.47 -20.80 -16.77
C VAL A 48 -25.41 -19.91 -15.95
N THR A 49 -26.26 -20.50 -15.13
CA THR A 49 -26.98 -19.77 -14.09
C THR A 49 -25.94 -19.25 -13.11
N SER A 50 -25.85 -17.91 -13.01
CA SER A 50 -24.97 -17.18 -12.10
C SER A 50 -25.08 -17.76 -10.69
N LEU A 51 -23.94 -18.09 -10.09
CA LEU A 51 -23.84 -18.37 -8.66
C LEU A 51 -24.53 -17.23 -7.90
N GLU A 52 -25.60 -17.58 -7.20
CA GLU A 52 -26.28 -16.71 -6.26
C GLU A 52 -25.24 -16.13 -5.31
N HIS A 53 -25.26 -14.80 -5.15
CA HIS A 53 -24.49 -14.12 -4.11
C HIS A 53 -24.90 -14.74 -2.77
N VAL A 54 -24.04 -15.57 -2.20
CA VAL A 54 -24.16 -15.99 -0.81
C VAL A 54 -24.12 -14.71 0.02
N ARG A 55 -25.32 -14.20 0.37
CA ARG A 55 -25.46 -13.05 1.24
C ARG A 55 -24.84 -13.46 2.58
N LYS A 56 -23.70 -12.87 2.92
CA LYS A 56 -23.09 -13.03 4.24
C LYS A 56 -24.16 -12.80 5.30
N PRO A 57 -24.19 -13.60 6.38
CA PRO A 57 -25.13 -13.38 7.47
C PRO A 57 -24.96 -11.94 7.97
N LEU A 58 -25.99 -11.11 7.78
CA LEU A 58 -26.09 -9.83 8.46
C LEU A 58 -26.11 -10.15 9.95
N LEU A 59 -25.15 -9.62 10.72
CA LEU A 59 -25.19 -9.74 12.17
C LEU A 59 -26.53 -9.19 12.67
N PRO A 60 -27.15 -9.81 13.68
CA PRO A 60 -28.46 -9.41 14.18
C PRO A 60 -28.49 -7.91 14.49
N ARG A 61 -29.51 -7.22 13.96
CA ARG A 61 -29.72 -5.78 14.13
C ARG A 61 -29.75 -5.44 15.63
N ALA A 62 -28.65 -4.88 16.15
CA ALA A 62 -28.68 -4.17 17.41
C ALA A 62 -29.47 -2.87 17.21
N GLY A 63 -30.52 -2.67 18.01
CA GLY A 63 -31.55 -1.66 17.83
C GLY A 63 -31.03 -0.26 17.43
N PHE A 64 -31.70 0.33 16.44
CA PHE A 64 -31.82 1.75 16.03
C PHE A 64 -30.66 2.77 16.13
N LEU A 65 -29.47 2.45 16.63
CA LEU A 65 -28.32 3.36 16.72
C LEU A 65 -26.96 2.70 16.42
N SER A 66 -26.93 1.41 16.07
CA SER A 66 -25.68 0.73 15.71
C SER A 66 -25.37 0.89 14.22
N LYS A 67 -24.13 1.31 13.90
CA LYS A 67 -23.62 1.40 12.53
C LYS A 67 -23.69 0.03 11.84
N PRO A 68 -23.95 -0.06 10.53
CA PRO A 68 -23.93 -1.34 9.83
C PRO A 68 -22.54 -2.00 9.95
N THR A 69 -22.47 -3.08 10.73
CA THR A 69 -21.26 -3.89 10.92
C THR A 69 -21.45 -5.24 10.25
N ALA A 70 -20.53 -5.60 9.37
CA ALA A 70 -20.49 -6.88 8.68
C ALA A 70 -19.20 -7.62 9.00
N LEU A 71 -19.31 -8.91 9.33
CA LEU A 71 -18.16 -9.79 9.37
C LEU A 71 -17.76 -10.10 7.92
N VAL A 72 -16.61 -9.57 7.48
CA VAL A 72 -16.10 -9.76 6.12
C VAL A 72 -15.55 -11.18 5.98
N SER A 73 -14.78 -11.61 6.97
CA SER A 73 -14.21 -12.94 7.12
C SER A 73 -14.07 -13.23 8.63
N GLU A 74 -13.61 -14.41 9.01
CA GLU A 74 -13.24 -14.71 10.40
C GLU A 74 -12.11 -13.82 10.96
N ARG A 75 -11.43 -13.06 10.09
CA ARG A 75 -10.32 -12.15 10.43
C ARG A 75 -10.68 -10.68 10.38
N VAL A 76 -11.67 -10.28 9.60
CA VAL A 76 -11.95 -8.87 9.32
C VAL A 76 -13.39 -8.52 9.67
N ILE A 77 -13.54 -7.54 10.56
CA ILE A 77 -14.81 -6.87 10.84
C ILE A 77 -14.81 -5.55 10.09
N CYS A 78 -15.82 -5.30 9.25
CA CYS A 78 -15.99 -4.02 8.55
C CYS A 78 -17.21 -3.29 9.07
N THR A 79 -17.03 -2.04 9.48
CA THR A 79 -18.08 -1.14 9.93
C THR A 79 -18.21 0.02 8.96
N ASP A 80 -19.43 0.30 8.51
CA ASP A 80 -19.70 1.52 7.74
C ASP A 80 -19.87 2.71 8.71
N VAL A 81 -18.76 3.42 8.93
CA VAL A 81 -18.70 4.50 9.93
C VAL A 81 -19.45 5.74 9.44
N GLN A 82 -19.38 6.00 8.14
CA GLN A 82 -20.12 7.04 7.45
C GLN A 82 -20.59 6.47 6.11
N PRO A 83 -21.88 6.09 5.99
CA PRO A 83 -22.42 5.44 4.81
C PRO A 83 -22.00 6.10 3.50
N GLY A 84 -21.36 5.31 2.64
CA GLY A 84 -20.90 5.74 1.31
C GLY A 84 -19.66 6.64 1.30
N LEU A 85 -18.99 6.88 2.44
CA LEU A 85 -17.83 7.78 2.54
C LEU A 85 -16.67 7.20 3.34
N LYS A 86 -16.95 6.44 4.43
CA LYS A 86 -15.90 5.94 5.33
C LYS A 86 -16.22 4.54 5.87
N LEU A 87 -15.30 3.61 5.64
CA LEU A 87 -15.26 2.31 6.31
C LEU A 87 -14.21 2.29 7.43
N GLU A 88 -14.45 1.45 8.43
CA GLU A 88 -13.47 1.04 9.43
C GLU A 88 -13.37 -0.49 9.43
N LEU A 89 -12.18 -1.02 9.20
CA LEU A 89 -11.89 -2.45 9.25
C LEU A 89 -10.99 -2.75 10.46
N LYS A 90 -11.31 -3.82 11.17
CA LYS A 90 -10.61 -4.27 12.37
C LYS A 90 -10.25 -5.74 12.28
N TYR A 91 -9.12 -6.10 12.88
CA TYR A 91 -8.77 -7.50 13.07
C TYR A 91 -9.71 -8.12 14.10
N ALA A 92 -10.37 -9.22 13.73
CA ALA A 92 -11.44 -9.83 14.51
C ALA A 92 -10.93 -10.64 15.71
N LYS A 93 -9.66 -11.06 15.69
CA LYS A 93 -9.08 -11.90 16.74
C LYS A 93 -8.35 -11.03 17.78
N PRO A 94 -8.67 -11.14 19.07
CA PRO A 94 -7.88 -10.52 20.13
C PRO A 94 -6.55 -11.29 20.35
N PRO A 95 -5.51 -10.70 20.96
CA PRO A 95 -5.26 -9.29 21.22
C PRO A 95 -3.96 -8.82 20.54
N ALA A 96 -4.05 -8.03 19.48
CA ALA A 96 -2.93 -7.18 19.10
C ALA A 96 -3.17 -5.78 19.67
N LYS A 97 -2.31 -5.33 20.58
CA LYS A 97 -2.44 -4.04 21.26
C LYS A 97 -2.27 -2.86 20.31
N ASP A 98 -1.39 -3.00 19.33
CA ASP A 98 -1.10 -2.01 18.30
C ASP A 98 -0.72 -2.70 16.98
N PHE A 99 -0.60 -1.93 15.90
CA PHE A 99 -0.28 -2.48 14.59
C PHE A 99 1.11 -3.10 14.52
N VAL A 100 2.07 -2.55 15.26
CA VAL A 100 3.46 -3.01 15.22
C VAL A 100 3.56 -4.37 15.90
N GLU A 101 2.91 -4.54 17.06
CA GLU A 101 2.78 -5.81 17.77
C GLU A 101 2.01 -6.84 16.94
N PHE A 102 0.93 -6.46 16.26
CA PHE A 102 0.22 -7.34 15.32
C PHE A 102 1.17 -7.94 14.28
N MET A 103 1.99 -7.10 13.64
CA MET A 103 2.92 -7.50 12.59
C MET A 103 4.05 -8.41 13.10
N GLU A 104 4.47 -8.26 14.35
CA GLU A 104 5.57 -9.02 14.96
C GLU A 104 5.13 -10.34 15.58
N THR A 105 3.90 -10.40 16.10
CA THR A 105 3.41 -11.56 16.86
C THR A 105 2.58 -12.51 16.01
N MET A 106 1.93 -12.02 14.96
CA MET A 106 1.12 -12.86 14.07
C MET A 106 1.99 -13.59 13.05
N PRO A 107 1.68 -14.87 12.74
CA PRO A 107 2.31 -15.57 11.63
C PRO A 107 2.16 -14.78 10.33
N LYS A 108 3.17 -14.79 9.48
CA LYS A 108 3.17 -14.12 8.17
C LYS A 108 1.89 -14.39 7.36
N GLN A 109 1.44 -15.65 7.33
CA GLN A 109 0.25 -16.08 6.61
C GLN A 109 -1.03 -15.42 7.16
N GLU A 110 -1.11 -15.20 8.46
CA GLU A 110 -2.26 -14.52 9.09
C GLU A 110 -2.28 -13.03 8.74
N VAL A 111 -1.11 -12.37 8.76
CA VAL A 111 -0.97 -10.97 8.33
C VAL A 111 -1.37 -10.81 6.87
N VAL A 112 -0.86 -11.69 5.99
CA VAL A 112 -1.20 -11.70 4.57
C VAL A 112 -2.70 -11.93 4.38
N ALA A 113 -3.27 -12.94 5.04
CA ALA A 113 -4.70 -13.25 4.94
C ALA A 113 -5.58 -12.07 5.39
N PHE A 114 -5.19 -11.37 6.47
CA PHE A 114 -5.88 -10.17 6.93
C PHE A 114 -5.93 -9.08 5.84
N PHE A 115 -4.79 -8.75 5.21
CA PHE A 115 -4.77 -7.73 4.16
C PHE A 115 -5.39 -8.20 2.84
N ARG A 116 -5.34 -9.50 2.52
CA ARG A 116 -6.06 -10.08 1.38
C ARG A 116 -7.56 -10.00 1.57
N ASP A 117 -8.07 -10.26 2.77
CA ASP A 117 -9.49 -10.12 3.11
C ASP A 117 -9.95 -8.66 2.96
N ILE A 118 -9.11 -7.69 3.34
CA ILE A 118 -9.37 -6.26 3.10
C ILE A 118 -9.39 -5.96 1.59
N ALA A 119 -8.39 -6.42 0.82
CA ALA A 119 -8.35 -6.21 -0.63
C ALA A 119 -9.59 -6.81 -1.32
N ALA A 120 -9.97 -8.03 -0.95
CA ALA A 120 -11.13 -8.72 -1.51
C ALA A 120 -12.45 -7.98 -1.20
N GLU A 121 -12.59 -7.45 0.02
CA GLU A 121 -13.76 -6.64 0.39
C GLU A 121 -13.82 -5.32 -0.39
N LEU A 122 -12.71 -4.58 -0.44
CA LEU A 122 -12.68 -3.26 -1.06
C LEU A 122 -12.75 -3.37 -2.60
N GLU A 123 -11.85 -4.13 -3.20
CA GLU A 123 -11.66 -4.17 -4.65
C GLU A 123 -12.58 -5.18 -5.35
N GLY A 124 -12.87 -6.32 -4.70
CA GLY A 124 -13.68 -7.38 -5.26
C GLY A 124 -15.18 -7.18 -4.99
N PHE A 125 -15.56 -7.19 -3.71
CA PHE A 125 -16.96 -7.14 -3.29
C PHE A 125 -17.58 -5.75 -3.49
N ARG A 126 -16.93 -4.70 -2.98
CA ARG A 126 -17.43 -3.32 -3.09
C ARG A 126 -17.02 -2.62 -4.39
N GLN A 127 -16.11 -3.22 -5.14
CA GLN A 127 -15.59 -2.68 -6.41
C GLN A 127 -15.03 -1.24 -6.28
N LEU A 128 -14.46 -0.91 -5.12
CA LEU A 128 -13.82 0.38 -4.88
C LEU A 128 -12.47 0.40 -5.59
N GLN A 129 -12.41 1.18 -6.67
CA GLN A 129 -11.17 1.41 -7.42
C GLN A 129 -10.38 2.62 -6.90
N ASP A 130 -11.05 3.54 -6.22
CA ASP A 130 -10.47 4.80 -5.74
C ASP A 130 -10.70 4.93 -4.23
N PHE A 131 -9.63 4.79 -3.45
CA PHE A 131 -9.73 4.94 -2.00
C PHE A 131 -8.43 5.40 -1.35
N HIS A 132 -8.57 5.94 -0.14
CA HIS A 132 -7.50 6.33 0.75
C HIS A 132 -7.58 5.48 2.02
N MET A 133 -6.65 4.55 2.19
CA MET A 133 -6.58 3.64 3.31
C MET A 133 -5.56 4.12 4.34
N LYS A 134 -5.91 4.11 5.62
CA LYS A 134 -5.03 4.45 6.74
C LYS A 134 -5.02 3.34 7.77
N VAL A 135 -3.84 2.90 8.20
CA VAL A 135 -3.67 2.15 9.45
C VAL A 135 -3.32 3.13 10.56
N ARG A 136 -4.01 3.01 11.69
CA ARG A 136 -3.82 3.84 12.89
C ARG A 136 -3.90 2.98 14.13
N ASP A 137 -3.00 3.23 15.07
CA ASP A 137 -3.14 2.71 16.41
C ASP A 137 -4.28 3.46 17.15
N GLY A 138 -4.94 2.73 18.04
CA GLY A 138 -5.91 3.23 19.01
C GLY A 138 -5.44 2.91 20.43
N ASP A 139 -6.33 3.12 21.40
CA ASP A 139 -6.06 2.80 22.80
C ASP A 139 -6.22 1.28 23.02
N GLY A 140 -5.15 0.53 22.74
CA GLY A 140 -5.10 -0.93 22.91
C GLY A 140 -5.62 -1.74 21.73
N ASP A 141 -5.84 -1.12 20.58
CA ASP A 141 -6.08 -1.78 19.31
C ASP A 141 -5.41 -1.04 18.15
N PHE A 142 -5.60 -1.53 16.92
CA PHE A 142 -5.38 -0.76 15.71
C PHE A 142 -6.58 -0.91 14.78
N ARG A 143 -6.74 0.04 13.86
CA ARG A 143 -7.82 0.04 12.87
C ARG A 143 -7.34 0.46 11.49
N VAL A 144 -8.04 -0.01 10.47
CA VAL A 144 -7.88 0.39 9.09
C VAL A 144 -9.06 1.27 8.68
N GLU A 145 -8.82 2.57 8.46
CA GLU A 145 -9.83 3.51 7.98
C GLU A 145 -9.73 3.61 6.45
N VAL A 146 -10.85 3.46 5.74
CA VAL A 146 -10.91 3.61 4.28
C VAL A 146 -11.85 4.74 3.92
N PHE A 147 -11.33 5.76 3.23
CA PHE A 147 -12.09 6.91 2.73
C PHE A 147 -12.21 6.78 1.21
N PHE A 148 -13.39 7.00 0.66
CA PHE A 148 -13.69 6.82 -0.76
C PHE A 148 -14.77 7.81 -1.21
N ASN A 149 -15.07 7.87 -2.51
CA ASN A 149 -16.03 8.79 -3.13
C ASN A 149 -15.71 10.29 -2.99
N GLU A 150 -14.46 10.66 -2.66
CA GLU A 150 -14.01 12.04 -2.80
C GLU A 150 -13.45 12.26 -4.20
N GLU A 151 -13.77 13.40 -4.80
CA GLU A 151 -13.20 13.77 -6.09
C GLU A 151 -11.69 14.00 -5.97
N ARG A 152 -10.93 13.26 -6.78
CA ARG A 152 -9.46 13.29 -6.82
C ARG A 152 -9.00 13.19 -8.27
N ASN A 153 -7.88 13.87 -8.56
CA ASN A 153 -7.36 13.96 -9.92
C ASN A 153 -6.46 12.77 -10.31
N GLY A 154 -6.05 11.92 -9.37
CA GLY A 154 -5.08 10.86 -9.63
C GLY A 154 -3.68 11.36 -9.91
N PRO A 155 -2.78 10.44 -10.30
CA PRO A 155 -1.50 10.82 -10.89
C PRO A 155 -1.74 11.50 -12.25
N ASP A 156 -0.97 12.55 -12.53
CA ASP A 156 -0.85 13.06 -13.90
C ASP A 156 -0.21 11.97 -14.78
N VAL A 157 -0.55 11.91 -16.07
CA VAL A 157 -0.05 10.87 -17.01
C VAL A 157 1.47 11.02 -17.18
N ALA A 158 2.22 10.40 -16.29
CA ALA A 158 3.65 10.18 -16.45
C ALA A 158 3.84 8.85 -17.20
N PRO A 159 4.64 8.82 -18.27
CA PRO A 159 5.02 7.56 -18.89
C PRO A 159 5.70 6.67 -17.83
N TYR A 160 5.49 5.36 -17.95
CA TYR A 160 6.07 4.36 -17.03
C TYR A 160 7.60 4.50 -16.88
N GLU A 161 8.26 4.98 -17.95
CA GLU A 161 9.69 5.24 -18.05
C GLU A 161 10.21 6.24 -17.00
N ASP A 162 9.33 7.06 -16.42
CA ASP A 162 9.67 8.04 -15.37
C ASP A 162 9.16 7.63 -13.98
N CYS A 163 8.82 6.36 -13.78
CA CYS A 163 8.36 5.90 -12.49
C CYS A 163 9.52 5.94 -11.46
N ILE A 164 9.46 6.87 -10.51
CA ILE A 164 10.46 6.98 -9.42
C ILE A 164 10.64 5.68 -8.60
N GLY A 165 9.62 4.82 -8.59
CA GLY A 165 9.71 3.50 -7.95
C GLY A 165 10.55 2.49 -8.75
N CYS A 166 10.48 2.55 -10.09
CA CYS A 166 11.08 1.58 -11.00
C CYS A 166 12.42 2.03 -11.57
N CYS A 167 12.58 3.34 -11.76
CA CYS A 167 13.71 3.93 -12.45
C CYS A 167 14.59 4.65 -11.40
N PRO A 168 15.66 3.99 -10.91
CA PRO A 168 16.50 4.51 -9.82
C PRO A 168 17.17 5.85 -10.17
N ASP A 169 17.47 6.07 -11.45
CA ASP A 169 18.15 7.27 -11.93
C ASP A 169 17.19 8.42 -12.30
N THR A 170 15.87 8.18 -12.28
CA THR A 170 14.88 9.23 -12.56
C THR A 170 14.89 10.29 -11.46
N ASN A 171 14.77 11.56 -11.86
CA ASN A 171 14.64 12.68 -10.95
C ASN A 171 13.39 12.55 -10.07
N LEU A 172 13.46 13.05 -8.84
CA LEU A 172 12.31 13.07 -7.93
C LEU A 172 11.15 13.93 -8.46
N PHE A 173 11.44 14.89 -9.33
CA PHE A 173 10.47 15.82 -9.90
C PHE A 173 10.75 16.08 -11.38
N VAL A 174 9.67 16.29 -12.15
CA VAL A 174 9.75 16.69 -13.56
C VAL A 174 10.39 18.08 -13.69
N GLY A 175 11.30 18.24 -14.65
CA GLY A 175 11.95 19.52 -14.95
C GLY A 175 13.08 19.92 -14.00
N GLN A 176 13.64 18.97 -13.25
CA GLN A 176 14.72 19.19 -12.30
C GLN A 176 16.10 19.18 -12.98
N GLU A 177 16.90 20.25 -12.83
CA GLU A 177 18.30 20.35 -13.29
C GLU A 177 19.17 21.21 -12.33
N PRO A 178 20.21 20.66 -11.66
CA PRO A 178 20.54 19.24 -11.55
C PRO A 178 19.57 18.45 -10.67
N GLY A 179 19.43 17.17 -11.03
CA GLY A 179 18.65 16.13 -10.38
C GLY A 179 19.06 15.71 -8.96
N MET A 180 18.12 15.12 -8.22
CA MET A 180 18.35 14.19 -7.14
C MET A 180 17.70 12.91 -7.64
N ALA A 181 18.50 11.86 -7.78
CA ALA A 181 18.01 10.62 -8.34
C ALA A 181 17.14 9.91 -7.31
N SER A 182 16.15 9.16 -7.80
CA SER A 182 15.22 8.47 -6.92
C SER A 182 15.90 7.44 -6.01
N LYS A 183 16.99 6.83 -6.48
CA LYS A 183 17.82 5.89 -5.72
C LYS A 183 18.51 6.53 -4.52
N ASP A 184 18.84 7.82 -4.61
CA ASP A 184 19.55 8.52 -3.55
C ASP A 184 18.69 8.58 -2.28
N CYS A 185 17.36 8.55 -2.43
CA CYS A 185 16.43 8.55 -1.30
C CYS A 185 16.21 7.18 -0.65
N ILE A 186 16.83 6.10 -1.14
CA ILE A 186 16.61 4.74 -0.61
C ILE A 186 17.37 4.55 0.70
N LEU A 187 16.65 4.07 1.71
CA LEU A 187 17.21 3.67 3.01
C LEU A 187 17.40 2.14 3.00
N GLU A 188 18.54 1.67 2.48
CA GLU A 188 18.82 0.24 2.30
C GLU A 188 18.77 -0.55 3.61
N GLN A 189 19.17 0.07 4.74
CA GLN A 189 19.12 -0.55 6.06
C GLN A 189 17.69 -0.94 6.50
N PHE A 190 16.66 -0.27 5.96
CA PHE A 190 15.26 -0.59 6.23
C PHE A 190 14.57 -1.29 5.05
N SER A 191 15.25 -1.51 3.94
CA SER A 191 14.66 -2.14 2.74
C SER A 191 14.71 -3.67 2.82
N LEU A 192 13.71 -4.35 2.24
CA LEU A 192 13.60 -5.81 2.23
C LEU A 192 13.50 -6.29 0.78
N ARG A 193 14.64 -6.33 0.08
CA ARG A 193 14.72 -6.82 -1.29
C ARG A 193 14.57 -8.36 -1.32
N PRO A 194 13.93 -8.94 -2.36
CA PRO A 194 13.40 -8.29 -3.56
C PRO A 194 11.97 -7.72 -3.41
N TYR A 195 11.42 -7.65 -2.20
CA TYR A 195 9.99 -7.41 -2.00
C TYR A 195 9.62 -5.93 -1.92
N ALA A 196 10.28 -5.15 -1.05
CA ALA A 196 9.95 -3.75 -0.83
C ALA A 196 11.17 -2.88 -0.46
N VAL A 197 11.12 -1.59 -0.81
CA VAL A 197 12.15 -0.58 -0.49
C VAL A 197 11.58 0.53 0.38
N CYS A 198 12.36 0.99 1.36
CA CYS A 198 12.05 2.15 2.19
C CYS A 198 12.79 3.38 1.65
N ARG A 199 12.13 4.54 1.63
CA ARG A 199 12.69 5.78 1.10
C ARG A 199 12.34 6.97 1.98
N LEU A 200 13.18 8.00 1.98
CA LEU A 200 12.79 9.33 2.42
C LEU A 200 11.61 9.84 1.58
N ASP A 201 10.66 10.56 2.18
CA ASP A 201 9.54 11.13 1.43
C ASP A 201 10.06 12.19 0.46
N ALA A 202 9.97 11.92 -0.84
CA ALA A 202 10.47 12.79 -1.91
C ALA A 202 9.96 14.24 -1.81
N LYS A 203 8.85 14.50 -1.10
CA LYS A 203 8.34 15.86 -0.90
C LYS A 203 8.99 16.60 0.28
N GLY A 204 10.04 16.06 0.89
CA GLY A 204 10.76 16.64 2.03
C GLY A 204 9.94 16.68 3.31
N ARG A 205 8.95 15.79 3.45
CA ARG A 205 8.05 15.73 4.62
C ARG A 205 8.58 14.74 5.64
N THR A 206 8.21 14.94 6.90
CA THR A 206 8.57 14.09 8.04
C THR A 206 7.87 12.72 7.98
N GLY A 207 8.32 11.89 7.06
CA GLY A 207 7.77 10.57 6.80
C GLY A 207 8.58 9.82 5.76
N PHE A 208 8.14 8.61 5.47
CA PHE A 208 8.83 7.66 4.61
C PHE A 208 7.87 7.11 3.56
N SER A 209 8.43 6.73 2.42
CA SER A 209 7.69 6.06 1.34
C SER A 209 8.21 4.65 1.20
N ILE A 210 7.30 3.68 1.26
CA ILE A 210 7.60 2.26 1.14
C ILE A 210 6.90 1.74 -0.09
N MET A 211 7.63 1.09 -0.98
CA MET A 211 7.14 0.67 -2.29
C MET A 211 7.56 -0.76 -2.56
N PRO A 212 6.72 -1.58 -3.24
CA PRO A 212 7.20 -2.84 -3.77
C PRO A 212 8.35 -2.59 -4.76
N VAL A 213 9.27 -3.54 -4.92
CA VAL A 213 10.33 -3.40 -5.93
C VAL A 213 9.74 -3.55 -7.33
N ARG A 214 8.84 -4.52 -7.50
CA ARG A 214 8.07 -4.70 -8.73
C ARG A 214 7.04 -3.59 -8.86
N HIS A 215 6.85 -3.08 -10.08
CA HIS A 215 5.77 -2.14 -10.32
C HIS A 215 4.42 -2.82 -10.11
N VAL A 216 3.67 -2.27 -9.17
CA VAL A 216 2.32 -2.72 -8.83
C VAL A 216 1.45 -1.48 -8.68
N GLU A 217 0.22 -1.53 -9.16
CA GLU A 217 -0.73 -0.42 -9.01
C GLU A 217 -1.75 -0.68 -7.90
N ARG A 218 -2.14 -1.95 -7.72
CA ARG A 218 -3.23 -2.33 -6.83
C ARG A 218 -2.76 -3.19 -5.67
N MET A 219 -3.48 -3.16 -4.55
CA MET A 219 -3.11 -4.01 -3.42
C MET A 219 -3.36 -5.49 -3.74
N SER A 220 -4.39 -5.79 -4.54
CA SER A 220 -4.68 -7.14 -5.03
C SER A 220 -3.61 -7.72 -5.97
N GLU A 221 -2.78 -6.89 -6.59
CA GLU A 221 -1.72 -7.30 -7.54
C GLU A 221 -0.39 -7.67 -6.86
N LEU A 222 -0.20 -7.31 -5.59
CA LEU A 222 0.95 -7.74 -4.80
C LEU A 222 0.90 -9.26 -4.65
N ASP A 223 2.04 -9.96 -4.68
CA ASP A 223 2.11 -11.33 -4.16
C ASP A 223 2.14 -11.33 -2.61
N ASP A 224 2.13 -12.51 -2.00
CA ASP A 224 2.07 -12.64 -0.53
C ASP A 224 3.36 -12.16 0.15
N ASP A 225 4.51 -12.29 -0.52
CA ASP A 225 5.80 -11.87 0.00
C ASP A 225 5.98 -10.35 -0.11
N GLU A 226 5.55 -9.75 -1.21
CA GLU A 226 5.49 -8.30 -1.42
C GLU A 226 4.50 -7.63 -0.48
N LEU A 227 3.30 -8.21 -0.31
CA LEU A 227 2.29 -7.70 0.60
C LEU A 227 2.81 -7.69 2.04
N TYR A 228 3.34 -8.81 2.53
CA TYR A 228 3.98 -8.85 3.85
C TYR A 228 5.20 -7.93 3.93
N GLY A 229 6.04 -7.95 2.90
CA GLY A 229 7.27 -7.17 2.80
C GLY A 229 7.02 -5.68 2.98
N MET A 230 6.03 -5.11 2.29
CA MET A 230 5.69 -3.70 2.36
C MET A 230 5.29 -3.26 3.77
N TRP A 231 4.44 -4.03 4.46
CA TRP A 231 4.04 -3.72 5.84
C TRP A 231 5.17 -3.98 6.85
N SER A 232 5.93 -5.07 6.68
CA SER A 232 7.03 -5.43 7.60
C SER A 232 8.18 -4.42 7.55
N VAL A 233 8.46 -3.82 6.39
CA VAL A 233 9.44 -2.73 6.24
C VAL A 233 9.04 -1.52 7.09
N ALA A 234 7.75 -1.14 7.08
CA ALA A 234 7.25 -0.05 7.92
C ALA A 234 7.45 -0.36 9.42
N THR A 235 7.02 -1.53 9.85
CA THR A 235 7.12 -2.00 11.24
C THR A 235 8.57 -2.05 11.72
N ARG A 236 9.46 -2.63 10.90
CA ARG A 236 10.90 -2.71 11.19
C ARG A 236 11.50 -1.33 11.37
N MET A 237 11.15 -0.37 10.51
CA MET A 237 11.62 1.00 10.63
C MET A 237 11.18 1.65 11.96
N LEU A 238 9.90 1.53 12.31
CA LEU A 238 9.37 2.07 13.56
C LEU A 238 10.06 1.48 14.79
N ARG A 239 10.31 0.17 14.77
CA ARG A 239 10.94 -0.56 15.87
C ARG A 239 12.42 -0.26 16.02
N GLN A 240 13.18 -0.33 14.92
CA GLN A 240 14.63 -0.08 14.96
C GLN A 240 14.95 1.35 15.40
N VAL A 241 14.15 2.33 14.98
CA VAL A 241 14.33 3.74 15.37
C VAL A 241 13.68 4.04 16.74
N GLY A 242 12.72 3.22 17.15
CA GLY A 242 11.96 3.40 18.39
C GLY A 242 11.12 4.67 18.36
N ILE A 243 10.34 4.86 17.29
CA ILE A 243 9.49 6.04 17.09
C ILE A 243 8.02 5.65 16.89
N PRO A 244 7.07 6.45 17.41
CA PRO A 244 5.67 6.26 17.09
C PRO A 244 5.36 6.76 15.67
N PHE A 245 4.25 6.28 15.12
CA PHE A 245 3.71 6.79 13.86
C PHE A 245 2.34 7.45 14.06
N ILE A 246 1.98 8.35 13.16
CA ILE A 246 0.67 9.00 13.11
C ILE A 246 -0.30 8.15 12.29
N SER A 247 0.16 7.66 11.13
CA SER A 247 -0.60 6.76 10.27
C SER A 247 0.28 6.16 9.20
N LEU A 248 -0.03 4.93 8.80
CA LEU A 248 0.43 4.34 7.54
C LEU A 248 -0.66 4.55 6.50
N ILE A 249 -0.32 5.13 5.35
CA ILE A 249 -1.29 5.58 4.36
C ILE A 249 -1.01 4.92 3.02
N LEU A 250 -1.97 4.14 2.53
CA LEU A 250 -1.96 3.59 1.18
C LEU A 250 -3.04 4.30 0.37
N ASN A 251 -2.64 4.94 -0.73
CA ASN A 251 -3.57 5.56 -1.67
C ASN A 251 -3.80 4.59 -2.82
N HIS A 252 -5.03 4.48 -3.31
CA HIS A 252 -5.41 3.61 -4.43
C HIS A 252 -6.13 4.43 -5.53
N GLY A 253 -5.96 4.01 -6.78
CA GLY A 253 -6.57 4.67 -7.94
C GLY A 253 -6.26 6.16 -8.00
N ARG A 254 -7.30 6.99 -8.10
CA ARG A 254 -7.26 8.46 -8.18
C ARG A 254 -6.80 9.16 -6.90
N TYR A 255 -6.70 8.47 -5.77
CA TYR A 255 -6.11 9.06 -4.55
C TYR A 255 -4.58 9.11 -4.60
N ARG A 256 -3.95 8.41 -5.55
CA ARG A 256 -2.50 8.34 -5.68
C ARG A 256 -1.92 9.57 -6.35
N THR A 257 -0.64 9.80 -6.08
CA THR A 257 0.18 10.80 -6.80
C THR A 257 1.19 10.14 -7.74
N LEU A 258 1.33 8.82 -7.67
CA LEU A 258 2.24 8.00 -8.47
C LEU A 258 1.45 6.76 -8.92
N TYR A 259 1.72 6.24 -10.12
CA TYR A 259 1.13 4.99 -10.60
C TYR A 259 1.60 3.78 -9.81
N HIS A 260 2.84 3.81 -9.36
CA HIS A 260 3.38 2.76 -8.51
C HIS A 260 2.83 2.90 -7.08
N LEU A 261 2.16 1.85 -6.62
CA LEU A 261 1.63 1.69 -5.28
C LEU A 261 2.72 2.06 -4.25
N ASN A 262 2.34 2.90 -3.30
CA ASN A 262 3.22 3.29 -2.21
C ASN A 262 2.45 3.39 -0.91
N LEU A 263 3.10 2.91 0.14
CA LEU A 263 2.71 3.04 1.53
C LEU A 263 3.49 4.20 2.15
N LYS A 264 2.79 5.23 2.61
CA LYS A 264 3.40 6.39 3.27
C LYS A 264 3.37 6.19 4.77
N LEU A 265 4.53 6.11 5.41
CA LEU A 265 4.67 6.12 6.85
C LEU A 265 4.81 7.55 7.34
N TRP A 266 3.77 8.09 7.98
CA TRP A 266 3.78 9.43 8.55
C TRP A 266 4.16 9.39 10.02
N VAL A 267 5.14 10.21 10.40
CA VAL A 267 5.61 10.36 11.78
C VAL A 267 5.54 11.83 12.21
N GLY A 268 5.57 12.10 13.50
CA GLY A 268 5.66 13.48 14.00
C GLY A 268 7.06 14.07 13.79
N ASN A 269 7.17 15.41 13.74
CA ASN A 269 8.47 16.07 13.55
C ASN A 269 9.51 15.63 14.59
N LYS A 270 9.14 15.61 15.89
CA LYS A 270 10.03 15.13 16.96
C LYS A 270 10.51 13.69 16.76
N ALA A 271 9.65 12.82 16.24
CA ALA A 271 10.00 11.42 15.93
C ALA A 271 10.96 11.35 14.74
N HIS A 272 10.75 12.18 13.72
CA HIS A 272 11.66 12.30 12.59
C HIS A 272 13.02 12.90 12.98
N ASP A 273 13.05 13.90 13.86
CA ASP A 273 14.30 14.46 14.37
C ASP A 273 15.10 13.42 15.16
N LYS A 274 14.41 12.59 15.95
CA LYS A 274 15.02 11.43 16.60
C LYS A 274 15.60 10.46 15.57
N PHE A 275 14.86 10.13 14.51
CA PHE A 275 15.39 9.33 13.40
C PHE A 275 16.70 9.92 12.83
N LEU A 276 16.70 11.20 12.47
CA LEU A 276 17.88 11.87 11.90
C LEU A 276 19.07 11.88 12.87
N SER A 277 18.83 11.99 14.18
CA SER A 277 19.89 11.93 15.20
C SER A 277 20.59 10.57 15.29
N THR A 278 19.91 9.49 14.85
CA THR A 278 20.48 8.12 14.80
C THR A 278 21.13 7.79 13.45
N CYS A 279 20.97 8.66 12.45
CA CYS A 279 21.50 8.44 11.11
C CYS A 279 22.97 8.84 10.99
N ASN A 280 23.66 8.24 10.01
CA ASN A 280 25.00 8.68 9.63
C ASN A 280 24.98 10.09 9.00
N GLU A 281 26.16 10.68 8.80
CA GLU A 281 26.30 12.01 8.20
C GLU A 281 25.73 12.07 6.78
N GLU A 282 26.04 11.09 5.93
CA GLU A 282 25.54 10.98 4.56
C GLU A 282 24.01 11.07 4.48
N THR A 283 23.28 10.31 5.30
CA THR A 283 21.81 10.33 5.33
C THR A 283 21.27 11.69 5.79
N ARG A 284 21.97 12.36 6.72
CA ARG A 284 21.58 13.71 7.19
C ARG A 284 21.83 14.76 6.11
N GLU A 285 22.95 14.69 5.39
CA GLU A 285 23.25 15.56 4.26
C GLU A 285 22.25 15.37 3.11
N LEU A 286 21.95 14.13 2.76
CA LEU A 286 20.91 13.76 1.80
C LEU A 286 19.56 14.38 2.21
N TRP A 287 19.16 14.22 3.47
CA TRP A 287 17.92 14.81 3.97
C TRP A 287 17.90 16.34 3.86
N ASN A 288 19.00 17.01 4.24
CA ASN A 288 19.13 18.46 4.11
C ASN A 288 19.05 18.90 2.64
N GLY A 289 19.70 18.17 1.73
CA GLY A 289 19.60 18.37 0.29
C GLY A 289 18.15 18.22 -0.21
N LEU A 290 17.47 17.17 0.22
CA LEU A 290 16.08 16.88 -0.13
C LEU A 290 15.12 17.96 0.38
N GLN A 291 15.32 18.48 1.60
CA GLN A 291 14.51 19.57 2.13
C GLN A 291 14.70 20.88 1.34
N LYS A 292 15.96 21.26 1.07
CA LYS A 292 16.27 22.41 0.21
C LYS A 292 15.62 22.25 -1.16
N PHE A 293 15.70 21.05 -1.72
CA PHE A 293 15.08 20.74 -3.00
C PHE A 293 13.55 20.88 -2.95
N ALA A 294 12.91 20.24 -1.98
CA ALA A 294 11.46 20.25 -1.82
C ALA A 294 10.87 21.63 -1.53
N ALA A 295 11.62 22.51 -0.84
CA ALA A 295 11.24 23.89 -0.61
C ALA A 295 11.18 24.69 -1.92
N ASN A 296 12.16 24.49 -2.80
CA ASN A 296 12.31 25.24 -4.06
C ASN A 296 11.53 24.70 -5.25
N ARG A 297 10.87 23.53 -5.12
CA ARG A 297 10.10 22.96 -6.23
C ARG A 297 8.96 23.87 -6.67
N PRO A 298 8.59 23.86 -7.97
CA PRO A 298 7.40 24.55 -8.45
C PRO A 298 6.15 24.17 -7.64
N LYS A 299 5.43 25.17 -7.13
CA LYS A 299 4.15 24.96 -6.44
C LYS A 299 3.04 24.83 -7.46
N LYS A 300 2.03 24.01 -7.18
CA LYS A 300 0.79 23.98 -7.97
C LYS A 300 0.14 25.36 -7.89
N GLN A 301 -0.39 25.82 -9.02
CA GLN A 301 -1.09 27.11 -9.10
C GLN A 301 -2.30 27.17 -8.14
N GLN A 302 -2.98 26.04 -7.92
CA GLN A 302 -4.09 25.94 -6.98
C GLN A 302 -3.69 26.38 -5.56
N LEU A 303 -4.55 27.19 -4.93
CA LEU A 303 -4.39 27.65 -3.54
C LEU A 303 -4.50 26.48 -2.57
N CYS A 304 -3.65 26.48 -1.55
CA CYS A 304 -3.72 25.54 -0.45
C CYS A 304 -5.01 25.76 0.35
N PHE A 305 -5.88 24.76 0.40
CA PHE A 305 -7.15 24.82 1.14
C PHE A 305 -6.95 25.22 2.62
N PHE A 306 -6.00 24.59 3.31
CA PHE A 306 -5.73 24.86 4.73
C PHE A 306 -5.18 26.26 4.96
N TYR A 307 -4.23 26.70 4.12
CA TYR A 307 -3.67 28.04 4.24
C TYR A 307 -4.73 29.12 3.96
N ARG A 308 -5.56 28.91 2.93
CA ARG A 308 -6.68 29.80 2.61
C ARG A 308 -7.69 29.90 3.76
N ARG A 309 -7.97 28.78 4.44
CA ARG A 309 -8.95 28.71 5.54
C ARG A 309 -8.40 29.30 6.85
N ASP A 310 -7.18 28.92 7.22
CA ASP A 310 -6.65 29.12 8.58
C ASP A 310 -5.49 30.13 8.62
N GLY A 311 -5.05 30.68 7.49
CA GLY A 311 -3.83 31.48 7.37
C GLY A 311 -2.54 30.68 7.62
N THR A 312 -2.65 29.38 7.86
CA THR A 312 -1.52 28.50 8.21
C THR A 312 -1.68 27.16 7.51
N CYS A 313 -0.56 26.51 7.20
CA CYS A 313 -0.56 25.16 6.63
C CYS A 313 0.39 24.27 7.42
N ARG A 314 -0.08 23.10 7.85
CA ARG A 314 0.76 22.10 8.52
C ARG A 314 1.96 21.62 7.69
N HIS A 315 1.93 21.85 6.38
CA HIS A 315 3.02 21.48 5.48
C HIS A 315 4.04 22.59 5.28
N GLY A 316 3.80 23.80 5.80
CA GLY A 316 4.70 24.94 5.68
C GLY A 316 5.23 25.14 4.25
N ASP A 317 6.53 25.37 4.14
CA ASP A 317 7.20 25.56 2.85
C ASP A 317 7.25 24.28 1.99
N PHE A 318 6.97 23.12 2.58
CA PHE A 318 6.88 21.84 1.88
C PHE A 318 5.48 21.56 1.31
N CYS A 319 4.55 22.52 1.40
CA CYS A 319 3.26 22.40 0.73
C CYS A 319 3.45 22.26 -0.79
N SER A 320 2.60 21.46 -1.43
CA SER A 320 2.58 21.35 -2.91
C SER A 320 1.70 22.42 -3.57
N TYR A 321 0.88 23.13 -2.79
CA TYR A 321 -0.06 24.16 -3.27
C TYR A 321 0.46 25.56 -2.93
N SER A 322 -0.03 26.57 -3.66
CA SER A 322 0.34 27.96 -3.40
C SER A 322 -0.20 28.46 -2.05
N HIS A 323 0.64 29.21 -1.32
CA HIS A 323 0.26 29.98 -0.13
C HIS A 323 0.16 31.49 -0.42
N GLY A 324 0.53 31.94 -1.62
CA GLY A 324 0.39 33.33 -2.03
C GLY A 324 -0.94 33.61 -2.74
N GLU A 325 -1.16 34.86 -3.13
CA GLU A 325 -2.28 35.21 -4.00
C GLU A 325 -2.20 34.41 -5.31
N TYR A 326 -3.36 33.95 -5.78
CA TYR A 326 -3.47 33.19 -7.02
C TYR A 326 -3.04 34.11 -8.17
N ARG A 327 -1.87 33.85 -8.77
CA ARG A 327 -1.47 34.54 -10.01
C ARG A 327 -2.22 33.87 -11.15
N ASN A 328 -3.31 34.51 -11.59
CA ASN A 328 -4.06 34.14 -12.79
C ASN A 328 -3.15 34.12 -14.02
#